data_AF-A0A168CA47-F1
#
_entry.id   AF-A0A168CA47-F1
#
_cell.length_a   1.000
_cell.length_b   1.000
_cell.length_c   1.000
_cell.angle_alpha   90.00
_cell.angle_beta   90.00
_cell.angle_gamma   90.00
#
_symmetry.space_group_name_H-M   'P 1'
#
loop_
_entity.id
_entity.type
_entity.pdbx_description
1 polymer ?
#
loop_
_entity_poly.entity_id
_entity_poly.type
_entity_poly.pdbx_seq_one_letter_code
_entity_poly.pdbx_strand_id
1 'polypeptide(L)'
;MLLETTLLRFGRDRLPWVAAGQTAAGMSVISMVTMELAENAVDYYLTGGVVQLDSPAFWGAALLSASVGFLAPLPYNYQRLRKYGKACH
;
A
#
# COMPACT_ATOMS: atom_id res chain seq x y z
N MET A 1 4.23 16.30 -10.71
CA MET A 1 4.89 16.20 -12.03
C MET A 1 6.21 16.96 -12.11
N LEU A 2 6.25 18.30 -12.28
CA LEU A 2 7.51 19.06 -12.50
C LEU A 2 8.53 18.90 -11.38
N LEU A 3 8.09 18.90 -10.11
CA LEU A 3 8.97 18.70 -8.94
C LEU A 3 9.58 17.29 -8.90
N GLU A 4 8.80 16.26 -9.22
CA GLU A 4 9.26 14.86 -9.23
C GLU A 4 10.21 14.61 -10.42
N THR A 5 9.96 15.26 -11.55
CA THR A 5 10.88 15.22 -12.70
C THR A 5 12.21 15.90 -12.38
N THR A 6 12.18 17.06 -11.73
CA THR A 6 13.41 17.76 -11.33
C THR A 6 14.15 16.99 -10.23
N LEU A 7 13.45 16.36 -9.28
CA LEU A 7 14.06 15.48 -8.28
C LEU A 7 14.67 14.20 -8.88
N LEU A 8 14.02 13.52 -9.82
CA LEU A 8 14.60 12.35 -10.50
C LEU A 8 15.80 12.71 -11.39
N ARG A 9 15.83 13.95 -11.89
CA ARG A 9 16.93 14.46 -12.71
C ARG A 9 18.12 14.95 -11.89
N PHE A 10 17.88 15.73 -10.83
CA PHE A 10 18.94 16.36 -10.03
C PHE A 10 19.25 15.62 -8.73
N GLY A 11 18.38 14.70 -8.32
CA GLY A 11 18.59 13.79 -7.22
C GLY A 11 19.48 12.61 -7.60
N ARG A 12 19.36 11.54 -6.82
CA ARG A 12 20.32 10.44 -6.79
C ARG A 12 20.37 9.62 -8.09
N ASP A 13 19.28 9.61 -8.86
CA ASP A 13 19.12 8.74 -10.04
C ASP A 13 19.55 9.37 -11.37
N ARG A 14 19.76 10.69 -11.44
CA ARG A 14 20.24 11.46 -12.62
C ARG A 14 19.67 11.03 -13.98
N LEU A 15 18.39 10.71 -14.06
CA LEU A 15 17.77 10.25 -15.31
C LEU A 15 17.75 11.33 -16.40
N PRO A 16 17.91 11.00 -17.70
CA PRO A 16 17.73 11.95 -18.79
C PRO A 16 16.29 12.50 -18.82
N TRP A 17 16.10 13.75 -19.26
CA TRP A 17 14.84 14.50 -19.17
C TRP A 17 13.60 13.72 -19.66
N VAL A 18 13.74 13.00 -20.78
CA VAL A 18 12.65 12.19 -21.34
C VAL A 18 12.29 11.01 -20.42
N ALA A 19 13.30 10.31 -19.89
CA ALA A 19 13.08 9.19 -18.97
C ALA A 19 12.56 9.67 -17.62
N ALA A 20 13.05 10.78 -17.07
CA ALA A 20 12.54 11.36 -15.83
C ALA A 20 11.07 11.77 -15.98
N GLY A 21 10.68 12.35 -17.13
CA GLY A 21 9.31 12.71 -17.47
C GLY A 21 8.38 11.50 -17.52
N GLN A 22 8.77 10.45 -18.25
CA GLN A 22 8.00 9.21 -18.33
C GLN A 22 7.88 8.52 -16.98
N THR A 23 8.96 8.47 -16.19
CA THR A 23 8.95 7.82 -14.87
C THR A 23 8.11 8.60 -13.86
N ALA A 24 8.21 9.93 -13.83
CA ALA A 24 7.39 10.76 -12.94
C ALA A 24 5.90 10.67 -13.31
N ALA A 25 5.57 10.74 -14.60
CA ALA A 25 4.21 10.59 -15.08
C ALA A 25 3.66 9.18 -14.78
N GLY A 26 4.48 8.14 -15.00
CA GLY A 26 4.13 6.76 -14.69
C GLY A 26 3.87 6.56 -13.20
N MET A 27 4.78 6.98 -12.32
CA MET A 27 4.59 6.83 -10.88
C MET A 27 3.37 7.59 -10.39
N SER A 28 3.21 8.86 -10.76
CA SER A 28 2.10 9.66 -10.22
C SER A 28 0.74 9.24 -10.78
N VAL A 29 0.62 8.92 -12.08
CA VAL A 29 -0.66 8.48 -12.68
C VAL A 29 -1.03 7.07 -12.24
N ILE A 30 -0.07 6.13 -12.25
CA ILE A 30 -0.35 4.76 -11.81
C ILE A 30 -0.71 4.78 -10.32
N SER A 31 0.05 5.47 -9.47
CA SER A 31 -0.28 5.55 -8.04
C SER A 31 -1.63 6.22 -7.79
N MET A 32 -1.97 7.28 -8.51
CA MET A 32 -3.28 7.94 -8.38
C MET A 32 -4.42 6.99 -8.76
N VAL A 33 -4.33 6.32 -9.91
CA VAL A 33 -5.34 5.34 -10.35
C VAL A 33 -5.43 4.16 -9.39
N THR A 34 -4.30 3.68 -8.89
CA THR A 34 -4.27 2.53 -7.97
C THR A 34 -4.92 2.89 -6.63
N MET A 35 -4.70 4.12 -6.15
CA MET A 35 -5.27 4.61 -4.90
C MET A 35 -6.79 4.80 -5.02
N GLU A 36 -7.25 5.46 -6.09
CA GLU A 36 -8.67 5.62 -6.41
C GLU A 36 -9.40 4.28 -6.56
N LEU A 37 -8.75 3.30 -7.21
CA LEU A 37 -9.34 1.99 -7.45
C LEU A 37 -9.35 1.15 -6.16
N ALA A 38 -8.33 1.28 -5.31
CA ALA A 38 -8.30 0.63 -4.01
C ALA A 38 -9.36 1.20 -3.07
N GLU A 39 -9.53 2.52 -3.01
CA GLU A 39 -10.58 3.16 -2.20
C GLU A 39 -11.98 2.74 -2.67
N ASN A 40 -12.22 2.76 -3.98
CA ASN A 40 -13.49 2.28 -4.54
C ASN A 40 -13.71 0.78 -4.30
N ALA A 41 -12.68 -0.05 -4.38
CA ALA A 41 -12.80 -1.49 -4.14
C ALA A 41 -13.07 -1.81 -2.66
N VAL A 42 -12.41 -1.08 -1.75
CA VAL A 42 -12.61 -1.19 -0.30
C VAL A 42 -14.00 -0.73 0.08
N ASP A 43 -14.48 0.39 -0.45
CA ASP A 43 -15.86 0.86 -0.26
C ASP A 43 -16.86 -0.16 -0.86
N TYR A 44 -16.62 -0.66 -2.06
CA TYR A 44 -17.47 -1.71 -2.63
C TYR A 44 -17.51 -2.99 -1.77
N TYR A 45 -16.38 -3.38 -1.18
CA TYR A 45 -16.27 -4.64 -0.42
C TYR A 45 -16.78 -4.52 1.03
N LEU A 46 -16.57 -3.39 1.70
CA LEU A 46 -16.97 -3.17 3.09
C LEU A 46 -18.41 -2.73 3.23
N THR A 47 -18.91 -1.94 2.28
CA THR A 47 -20.23 -1.33 2.37
C THR A 47 -21.18 -1.95 1.35
N GLY A 48 -20.71 -2.74 0.37
CA GLY A 48 -21.57 -3.45 -0.56
C GLY A 48 -22.46 -2.53 -1.40
N GLY A 49 -22.13 -1.22 -1.43
CA GLY A 49 -22.97 -0.14 -1.95
C GLY A 49 -23.83 0.61 -0.91
N VAL A 50 -23.73 0.31 0.39
CA VAL A 50 -24.47 0.99 1.47
C VAL A 50 -23.54 1.30 2.65
N VAL A 51 -23.13 2.56 2.76
CA VAL A 51 -22.25 3.06 3.83
C VAL A 51 -22.99 3.18 5.16
N GLN A 52 -22.89 2.16 6.01
CA GLN A 52 -23.39 2.18 7.39
C GLN A 52 -22.23 2.31 8.40
N LEU A 53 -21.67 3.52 8.45
CA LEU A 53 -20.68 3.95 9.45
C LEU A 53 -21.25 3.96 10.89
N ASP A 54 -22.57 3.87 11.04
CA ASP A 54 -23.29 3.84 12.33
C ASP A 54 -23.36 2.46 12.99
N SER A 55 -22.87 1.38 12.35
CA SER A 55 -22.96 0.04 12.90
C SER A 55 -21.74 -0.32 13.77
N PRO A 56 -21.92 -0.76 15.03
CA PRO A 56 -20.84 -1.28 15.87
C PRO A 56 -20.16 -2.52 15.25
N ALA A 57 -20.86 -3.21 14.34
CA ALA A 57 -20.35 -4.35 13.59
C ALA A 57 -19.19 -3.98 12.65
N PHE A 58 -19.22 -2.80 12.02
CA PHE A 58 -18.13 -2.32 11.16
C PHE A 58 -16.83 -2.15 11.94
N TRP A 59 -16.90 -1.52 13.12
CA TRP A 59 -15.76 -1.35 14.02
C TRP A 59 -15.24 -2.69 14.55
N GLY A 60 -16.13 -3.64 14.84
CA GLY A 60 -15.75 -5.01 15.20
C GLY A 60 -15.02 -5.74 14.09
N ALA A 61 -15.51 -5.64 12.84
CA ALA A 61 -14.87 -6.20 11.67
C ALA A 61 -13.51 -5.55 11.36
N ALA A 62 -13.38 -4.23 11.54
CA ALA A 62 -12.13 -3.51 11.39
C ALA A 62 -11.07 -3.97 12.41
N LEU A 63 -11.44 -4.13 13.68
CA LEU A 63 -10.55 -4.63 14.73
C LEU A 63 -10.12 -6.08 14.49
N LEU A 64 -11.05 -6.95 14.09
CA LEU A 64 -10.76 -8.34 13.72
C LEU A 64 -9.83 -8.41 12.50
N SER A 65 -10.11 -7.63 11.46
CA SER A 65 -9.28 -7.55 10.26
C SER A 65 -7.86 -7.09 10.59
N ALA A 66 -7.71 -6.03 11.39
CA ALA A 66 -6.40 -5.54 11.83
C ALA A 66 -5.64 -6.61 12.65
N SER A 67 -6.33 -7.31 13.55
CA SER A 67 -5.73 -8.35 14.40
C SER A 67 -5.28 -9.56 13.58
N VAL A 68 -6.12 -10.02 12.65
CA VAL A 68 -5.79 -11.13 11.74
C VAL A 68 -4.68 -10.72 10.77
N GLY A 69 -4.71 -9.49 10.25
CA GLY A 69 -3.65 -8.96 9.39
C GLY A 69 -2.29 -8.86 10.08
N PHE A 70 -2.28 -8.58 11.39
CA PHE A 70 -1.05 -8.56 12.19
C PHE A 70 -0.56 -9.98 12.56
N LEU A 71 -1.48 -10.90 12.88
CA LEU A 71 -1.14 -12.25 13.31
C LEU A 71 -0.84 -13.21 12.15
N ALA A 72 -1.48 -13.04 10.99
CA ALA A 72 -1.28 -13.89 9.81
C ALA A 72 0.18 -13.97 9.31
N PRO A 73 0.97 -12.88 9.24
CA PRO A 73 2.36 -12.96 8.80
C PRO A 73 3.29 -13.48 9.89
N LEU A 74 2.87 -13.52 11.16
CA LEU A 74 3.72 -13.85 12.30
C LEU A 74 4.27 -15.30 12.26
N PRO A 75 3.46 -16.37 12.06
CA PRO A 75 3.98 -17.73 11.97
C PRO A 75 4.84 -17.95 10.70
N TYR A 76 4.48 -17.33 9.57
CA TYR A 76 5.27 -17.41 8.34
C TYR A 76 6.62 -16.69 8.48
N ASN A 77 6.62 -15.47 9.04
CA ASN A 77 7.83 -14.71 9.30
C ASN A 77 8.71 -15.38 10.36
N TYR A 78 8.11 -16.01 11.38
CA TYR A 78 8.84 -16.77 12.39
C TYR A 78 9.53 -18.00 11.79
N GLN A 79 8.85 -18.76 10.94
CA GLN A 79 9.47 -19.89 10.21
C GLN A 79 10.59 -19.42 9.29
N ARG A 80 10.42 -18.28 8.63
CA ARG A 80 11.43 -17.67 7.75
C ARG A 80 12.65 -17.19 8.55
N LEU A 81 12.46 -16.46 9.64
CA LEU A 81 13.54 -16.00 10.55
C LEU A 81 14.34 -17.17 11.12
N ARG A 82 13.66 -18.25 11.51
CA ARG A 82 14.30 -19.49 11.97
C ARG A 82 15.12 -20.16 10.87
N LYS A 83 14.67 -20.13 9.61
CA LYS A 83 15.42 -20.65 8.46
C LYS A 83 16.67 -19.83 8.12
N TYR A 84 16.66 -18.52 8.40
CA TYR A 84 17.82 -17.63 8.18
C TYR A 84 18.73 -17.47 9.41
N GLY A 85 18.53 -18.28 10.46
CA GLY A 85 19.36 -18.22 11.69
C GLY A 85 19.24 -16.89 12.45
N LYS A 86 18.18 -16.12 12.18
CA LYS A 86 17.88 -14.81 12.81
C LYS A 86 16.82 -14.96 13.91
N ALA A 87 16.74 -16.15 14.52
CA ALA A 87 15.95 -16.35 15.72
C ALA A 87 16.86 -16.03 16.91
N CYS A 88 16.60 -14.93 17.59
CA CYS A 88 17.24 -14.63 18.86
C CYS A 88 16.76 -15.63 19.92
N HIS A 89 17.52 -16.69 20.12
CA HIS A 89 17.70 -17.33 21.42
C HIS A 89 19.12 -17.90 21.51
#